data_AF-U1R290-F1
#
_entry.id   AF-U1R290-F1
#
_cell.length_a   1.000
_cell.length_b   1.000
_cell.length_c   1.000
_cell.angle_alpha   90.00
_cell.angle_beta   90.00
_cell.angle_gamma   90.00
#
_symmetry.space_group_name_H-M   'P 1'
#
loop_
_entity.id
_entity.type
_entity.pdbx_description
1 polymer ?
#
loop_
_entity_poly.entity_id
_entity_poly.type
_entity_poly.pdbx_seq_one_letter_code
_entity_poly.pdbx_strand_id
1 'polypeptide(L)' 'MEERREMYRKLSNDAALWERAGEYARAYNGWLKASLTTENSDEHNWCCARAEHCNKMAKKQH' A
#
# COMPACT_ATOMS: atom_id res chain seq x y z
N MET A 1 6.20 -13.33 14.29
CA MET A 1 6.42 -13.50 12.83
C MET A 1 5.09 -13.62 12.08
N GLU A 2 4.16 -14.47 12.54
CA GLU A 2 2.88 -14.72 11.85
C GLU A 2 1.93 -13.51 11.87
N GLU A 3 1.79 -12.83 13.01
CA GLU A 3 0.92 -11.63 13.15
C GLU A 3 1.31 -10.48 12.21
N ARG A 4 2.61 -10.22 12.02
CA ARG A 4 3.07 -9.19 11.06
C ARG A 4 2.74 -9.55 9.64
N ARG A 5 2.81 -10.84 9.29
CA ARG A 5 2.45 -11.31 7.95
C ARG A 5 0.95 -11.19 7.69
N GLU A 6 0.12 -11.48 8.68
CA GLU A 6 -1.32 -11.26 8.60
C GLU A 6 -1.68 -9.78 8.51
N MET A 7 -1.04 -8.92 9.32
CA MET A 7 -1.21 -7.47 9.26
C MET A 7 -0.79 -6.92 7.89
N TYR A 8 0.37 -7.34 7.37
CA TYR A 8 0.82 -6.99 6.03
C TYR A 8 -0.23 -7.35 4.99
N ARG A 9 -0.71 -8.61 4.98
CA ARG A 9 -1.73 -9.09 4.04
C ARG A 9 -3.02 -8.28 4.10
N LYS A 10 -3.48 -7.96 5.32
CA LYS A 10 -4.67 -7.14 5.52
C LYS A 10 -4.48 -5.73 4.95
N LEU A 11 -3.39 -5.07 5.33
CA LEU A 11 -3.06 -3.71 4.87
C LEU A 11 -2.88 -3.65 3.35
N SER A 12 -2.19 -4.63 2.76
CA SER A 12 -1.99 -4.72 1.31
C SER A 12 -3.31 -4.96 0.56
N ASN A 13 -4.19 -5.80 1.10
CA ASN A 13 -5.49 -6.06 0.49
C ASN A 13 -6.41 -4.84 0.55
N ASP A 14 -6.47 -4.17 1.70
CA ASP A 14 -7.25 -2.95 1.88
C ASP A 14 -6.73 -1.83 0.95
N ALA A 15 -5.41 -1.66 0.86
CA ALA A 15 -4.78 -0.72 -0.05
C ALA A 15 -5.14 -0.99 -1.53
N ALA A 16 -5.10 -2.26 -1.94
CA ALA A 16 -5.50 -2.67 -3.29
C ALA A 16 -6.99 -2.46 -3.57
N LEU A 17 -7.86 -2.56 -2.55
CA LEU A 17 -9.29 -2.25 -2.67
C LEU A 17 -9.50 -0.75 -2.89
N TRP A 18 -8.85 0.11 -2.08
CA TRP A 18 -8.92 1.56 -2.28
C TRP A 18 -8.37 2.01 -3.62
N GLU A 19 -7.28 1.39 -4.08
CA GLU A 19 -6.71 1.73 -5.37
C GLU A 19 -7.66 1.41 -6.53
N ARG A 20 -8.33 0.24 -6.49
CA ARG A 20 -9.35 -0.13 -7.48
C ARG A 20 -10.59 0.76 -7.43
N ALA A 21 -10.90 1.31 -6.25
CA ALA A 21 -11.97 2.27 -6.07
C ALA A 21 -11.61 3.70 -6.52
N GLY A 22 -10.36 3.96 -6.96
CA GLY A 22 -9.89 5.31 -7.31
C GLY A 22 -9.57 6.20 -6.11
N GLU A 23 -9.64 5.66 -4.89
CA GLU A 23 -9.32 6.34 -3.63
C GLU A 23 -7.80 6.39 -3.41
N TYR A 24 -7.06 6.97 -4.37
CA TYR A 24 -5.60 6.87 -4.43
C TYR A 24 -4.89 7.49 -3.20
N ALA A 25 -5.46 8.52 -2.57
CA ALA A 25 -4.90 9.08 -1.33
C ALA A 25 -4.98 8.10 -0.15
N ARG A 26 -6.06 7.31 -0.06
CA ARG A 26 -6.21 6.26 0.95
C ARG A 26 -5.32 5.06 0.61
N ALA A 27 -5.29 4.66 -0.66
CA ALA A 27 -4.42 3.60 -1.15
C ALA A 27 -2.94 3.90 -0.86
N TYR A 28 -2.47 5.13 -1.08
CA TYR A 28 -1.12 5.57 -0.73
C TYR A 28 -0.77 5.28 0.72
N ASN A 29 -1.62 5.73 1.65
CA ASN A 29 -1.41 5.52 3.08
C ASN A 29 -1.46 4.03 3.46
N GLY A 30 -2.33 3.24 2.82
CA GLY A 30 -2.41 1.79 3.01
C GLY A 30 -1.12 1.08 2.58
N TRP A 31 -0.62 1.41 1.39
CA TRP A 31 0.63 0.86 0.87
C TRP A 31 1.84 1.22 1.72
N LEU A 32 1.93 2.45 2.24
CA LEU A 32 2.97 2.87 3.18
C LEU A 32 2.94 2.09 4.50
N LYS A 33 1.75 1.86 5.06
CA LYS A 33 1.63 1.05 6.29
C LYS A 33 2.04 -0.41 6.03
N ALA A 34 1.66 -0.95 4.87
CA ALA A 34 2.05 -2.30 4.48
C ALA A 34 3.58 -2.43 4.33
N SER A 35 4.26 -1.44 3.72
CA SER A 35 5.72 -1.48 3.56
C SER A 35 6.46 -1.45 4.89
N LEU A 36 5.95 -0.72 5.89
CA LEU A 36 6.53 -0.66 7.24
C LEU A 36 6.27 -1.94 8.07
N THR A 37 5.31 -2.76 7.67
CA THR A 37 4.90 -3.96 8.41
C THR A 37 5.65 -5.21 7.97
N THR A 38 6.05 -5.28 6.70
CA THR A 38 6.82 -6.40 6.18
C THR A 38 8.32 -6.29 6.51
N GLU A 39 8.96 -7.43 6.76
CA GLU A 39 10.42 -7.54 6.85
C GLU A 39 11.05 -8.04 5.54
N ASN A 40 10.23 -8.42 4.56
CA ASN A 40 10.68 -8.84 3.26
C ASN A 40 10.98 -7.61 2.39
N SER A 41 12.22 -7.47 1.94
CA SER A 41 12.68 -6.37 1.11
C SER A 41 11.90 -6.24 -0.20
N ASP A 42 11.49 -7.35 -0.81
CA ASP A 42 10.77 -7.34 -2.09
C ASP A 42 9.34 -6.84 -1.90
N GLU A 43 8.67 -7.29 -0.84
CA GLU A 43 7.35 -6.81 -0.45
C GLU A 43 7.40 -5.33 -0.06
N HIS A 44 8.44 -4.91 0.67
CA HIS A 44 8.64 -3.52 1.06
C HIS A 44 8.80 -2.63 -0.18
N ASN A 45 9.70 -3.00 -1.09
CA ASN A 45 9.96 -2.26 -2.33
C ASN A 45 8.70 -2.20 -3.21
N TRP A 46 7.98 -3.31 -3.32
CA TRP A 46 6.73 -3.36 -4.07
C TRP A 46 5.68 -2.41 -3.47
N CYS A 47 5.46 -2.45 -2.14
CA CYS A 47 4.54 -1.53 -1.47
C CYS A 47 4.94 -0.06 -1.63
N CYS A 48 6.24 0.27 -1.52
CA CYS A 48 6.73 1.63 -1.74
C CYS A 48 6.47 2.11 -3.19
N ALA A 49 6.74 1.27 -4.20
CA ALA A 49 6.45 1.61 -5.59
C ALA A 49 4.94 1.84 -5.85
N ARG A 50 4.09 1.04 -5.20
CA ARG A 50 2.62 1.19 -5.29
C ARG A 50 2.13 2.45 -4.59
N ALA A 51 2.70 2.79 -3.44
CA ALA A 51 2.45 4.06 -2.76
C ALA A 51 2.78 5.23 -3.69
N GLU A 52 3.98 5.25 -4.28
CA GLU A 52 4.36 6.31 -5.23
C GLU A 52 3.42 6.43 -6.43
N HIS A 53 3.00 5.29 -7.00
CA HIS A 53 2.01 5.27 -8.07
C HIS A 53 0.70 5.95 -7.62
N CYS A 54 0.18 5.56 -6.46
CA CYS A 54 -1.04 6.15 -5.90
C CYS A 54 -0.89 7.65 -5.63
N ASN A 55 0.26 8.09 -5.11
CA ASN A 55 0.53 9.51 -4.89
C ASN A 55 0.52 10.31 -6.21
N LYS A 56 1.10 9.76 -7.28
CA LYS A 56 1.06 10.36 -8.63
C LYS A 56 -0.37 10.44 -9.17
N MET A 57 -1.17 9.39 -8.98
CA MET A 57 -2.57 9.36 -9.42
C MET A 57 -3.43 10.34 -8.63
N ALA A 58 -3.27 10.40 -7.31
CA ALA A 58 -3.99 11.34 -6.45
C ALA A 58 -3.73 12.80 -6.86
N LYS A 59 -2.49 13.14 -7.20
CA LYS A 59 -2.11 14.49 -7.68
C LYS A 59 -2.64 14.83 -9.07
N LYS A 60 -2.94 13.83 -9.92
CA LYS A 60 -3.51 14.01 -11.26
C LYS A 60 -5.04 14.19 -11.26
N GLN A 61 -5.71 13.90 -10.14
CA GLN A 61 -7.17 14.05 -10.01
C GLN A 61 -7.61 15.46 -9.59
N HIS A 62 -6.66 16.39 -9.43
CA HIS A 62 -6.89 17.83 -9.22
C HIS A 62 -6.70 18.59 -10.53
#